data_AF-A0A3B0UK70-F1
#
_entry.id   AF-A0A3B0UK70-F1
#
_cell.length_a   1.000
_cell.length_b   1.000
_cell.length_c   1.000
_cell.angle_alpha   90.00
_cell.angle_beta   90.00
_cell.angle_gamma   90.00
#
_symmetry.space_group_name_H-M   'P 1'
#
loop_
_entity.id
_entity.type
_entity.pdbx_description
1 polymer ?
#
loop_
_entity_poly.entity_id
_entity_poly.type
_entity_poly.pdbx_seq_one_letter_code
_entity_poly.pdbx_strand_id
1 'polypeptide(L)'
;MLIRQEVEQAILALEAQRSVLNADVANLAIAILHEQLNTLAEPLSAPQQIQGAVLVADLSGFTTLSELMDAEEVRDMINAVWQKLDGVITSWGGQVDKHVGDAVIAFFGLPVSHEDDQERAVQAALDMQMELALFNEGALRQMISSLPQNQALRMRIGLHYGSVLLRAIGSSDQSTIMGDTVTVAHQLEQLAPVGGVLVSHQIYEQVHPYFDVEVRDGLTFNGKTANGRAYVITREKPHAFQRGNRGTSFLETRMVGRSQEMGQLQDALQMTIEGGTAQVVTIVGAAGLGKSRLLYEFERMLGLWPDKVALFRGGAERSMSQRPYSLIRDLFVNHFEIHSRNSTAVAREKLVRGITSQFNGGETKALTQAQYIGHLLGFDFSDSPLLQESLA
;
A
#
# COMPACT_ATOMS: atom_id res chain seq x y z
N MET A 1 1.14 16.93 18.42
CA MET A 1 0.63 18.30 18.64
C MET A 1 -0.72 18.55 17.95
N LEU A 2 -0.84 18.29 16.64
CA LEU A 2 -2.09 18.49 15.86
C LEU A 2 -3.30 17.70 16.41
N ILE A 3 -3.15 16.39 16.67
CA ILE A 3 -4.26 15.54 17.14
C ILE A 3 -4.81 16.00 18.50
N ARG A 4 -3.93 16.40 19.43
CA ARG A 4 -4.36 16.93 20.74
C ARG A 4 -5.15 18.23 20.59
N GLN A 5 -4.67 19.15 19.75
CA GLN A 5 -5.38 20.39 19.45
C GLN A 5 -6.71 20.13 18.75
N GLU A 6 -6.78 19.16 17.85
CA GLU A 6 -8.03 18.75 17.18
C GLU A 6 -9.04 18.17 18.18
N VAL A 7 -8.60 17.31 19.11
CA VAL A 7 -9.46 16.76 20.17
C VAL A 7 -9.91 17.85 21.13
N GLU A 8 -9.04 18.78 21.54
CA GLU A 8 -9.38 19.95 22.36
C GLU A 8 -10.41 20.85 21.67
N GLN A 9 -10.25 21.12 20.37
CA GLN A 9 -11.21 21.89 19.57
C GLN A 9 -12.54 21.15 19.39
N ALA A 10 -12.52 19.83 19.22
CA ALA A 10 -13.72 19.00 19.13
C ALA A 10 -14.53 19.02 20.43
N ILE A 11 -13.86 18.97 21.60
CA ILE A 11 -14.51 19.11 22.91
C ILE A 11 -15.16 20.50 23.02
N LEU A 12 -14.43 21.57 22.71
CA LEU A 12 -14.97 22.94 22.76
C LEU A 12 -16.18 23.13 21.83
N ALA A 13 -16.14 22.55 20.62
CA ALA A 13 -17.24 22.61 19.67
C ALA A 13 -18.48 21.85 20.18
N LEU A 14 -18.30 20.67 20.78
CA LEU A 14 -19.38 19.88 21.35
C LEU A 14 -19.98 20.52 22.61
N GLU A 15 -19.14 21.16 23.44
CA GLU A 15 -19.59 21.95 24.58
C GLU A 15 -20.44 23.16 24.15
N ALA A 16 -20.03 23.86 23.08
CA ALA A 16 -20.77 24.99 22.53
C ALA A 16 -22.13 24.58 21.93
N GLN A 17 -22.24 23.37 21.41
CA GLN A 17 -23.48 22.83 20.81
C GLN A 17 -24.34 22.01 21.79
N ARG A 18 -23.99 22.02 23.09
CA ARG A 18 -24.65 21.22 24.13
C ARG A 18 -26.15 21.49 24.29
N SER A 19 -26.62 22.69 23.93
CA SER A 19 -28.06 23.04 23.96
C SER A 19 -28.84 22.56 22.73
N VAL A 20 -28.15 22.19 21.65
CA VAL A 20 -28.74 21.73 20.38
C VAL A 20 -28.74 20.20 20.29
N LEU A 21 -27.72 19.56 20.87
CA LEU A 21 -27.61 18.10 21.00
C LEU A 21 -28.38 17.62 22.25
N ASN A 22 -28.86 16.37 22.21
CA ASN A 22 -29.39 15.73 23.42
C ASN A 22 -28.27 15.67 24.48
N ALA A 23 -28.55 16.17 25.69
CA ALA A 23 -27.57 16.31 26.76
C ALA A 23 -26.84 14.99 27.08
N ASP A 24 -27.53 13.86 27.02
CA ASP A 24 -26.93 12.54 27.30
C ASP A 24 -25.93 12.11 26.22
N VAL A 25 -26.23 12.43 24.96
CA VAL A 25 -25.36 12.12 23.81
C VAL A 25 -24.13 13.02 23.82
N ALA A 26 -24.31 14.31 24.10
CA ALA A 26 -23.21 15.26 24.22
C ALA A 26 -22.28 14.88 25.38
N ASN A 27 -22.83 14.51 26.54
CA ASN A 27 -22.04 14.08 27.70
C ASN A 27 -21.24 12.80 27.41
N LEU A 28 -21.82 11.82 26.69
CA LEU A 28 -21.10 10.59 26.32
C LEU A 28 -19.95 10.88 25.36
N ALA A 29 -20.19 11.70 24.32
CA ALA A 29 -19.16 12.08 23.35
C ALA A 29 -18.02 12.87 24.00
N ILE A 30 -18.34 13.83 24.87
CA ILE A 30 -17.37 14.62 25.62
C ILE A 30 -16.56 13.73 26.58
N ALA A 31 -17.21 12.77 27.26
CA ALA A 31 -16.52 11.83 28.14
C ALA A 31 -15.50 10.96 27.37
N ILE A 32 -15.87 10.44 26.20
CA ILE A 32 -14.97 9.67 25.33
C ILE A 32 -13.80 10.53 24.84
N LEU A 33 -14.06 11.78 24.44
CA LEU A 33 -12.99 12.68 24.00
C LEU A 33 -12.07 13.08 25.15
N HIS A 34 -12.58 13.27 26.37
CA HIS A 34 -11.74 13.47 27.56
C HIS A 34 -10.93 12.23 27.92
N GLU A 35 -11.48 11.04 27.75
CA GLU A 35 -10.75 9.78 27.92
C GLU A 35 -9.62 9.69 26.87
N GLN A 36 -9.91 10.00 25.60
CA GLN A 36 -8.88 10.11 24.56
C GLN A 36 -7.83 11.17 24.90
N LEU A 37 -8.23 12.34 25.38
CA LEU A 37 -7.32 13.41 25.78
C LEU A 37 -6.45 12.97 26.96
N ASN A 38 -6.99 12.21 27.92
CA ASN A 38 -6.22 11.64 29.02
C ASN A 38 -5.23 10.57 28.54
N THR A 39 -5.61 9.70 27.59
CA THR A 39 -4.67 8.76 26.97
C THR A 39 -3.57 9.45 26.16
N LEU A 40 -3.86 10.65 25.63
CA LEU A 40 -2.89 11.50 24.93
C LEU A 40 -2.08 12.39 25.89
N ALA A 41 -2.57 12.65 27.10
CA ALA A 41 -2.00 13.56 28.09
C ALA A 41 -1.20 12.86 29.19
N GLU A 42 -1.26 11.53 29.30
CA GLU A 42 -0.22 10.81 30.02
C GLU A 42 1.07 10.90 29.18
N PRO A 43 2.09 11.68 29.60
CA PRO A 43 3.42 11.43 29.07
C PRO A 43 3.74 9.96 29.32
N LEU A 44 4.31 9.25 28.34
CA LEU A 44 4.87 7.90 28.50
C LEU A 44 5.96 7.94 29.58
N SER A 45 5.53 7.98 30.83
CA SER A 45 6.36 8.17 32.03
C SER A 45 7.10 6.87 32.35
N ALA A 46 6.56 5.75 31.86
CA ALA A 46 7.20 4.45 31.82
C ALA A 46 7.37 4.01 30.35
N PRO A 47 8.50 3.35 30.02
CA PRO A 47 8.66 2.77 28.69
C PRO A 47 7.62 1.66 28.47
N GLN A 48 6.90 1.73 27.36
CA GLN A 48 5.84 0.77 27.02
C GLN A 48 6.37 -0.23 25.99
N GLN A 49 6.19 -1.51 26.26
CA GLN A 49 6.51 -2.57 25.31
C GLN A 49 5.31 -2.84 24.41
N ILE A 50 5.47 -2.64 23.11
CA ILE A 50 4.43 -2.82 22.09
C ILE A 50 4.92 -3.79 21.01
N GLN A 51 3.99 -4.36 20.25
CA GLN A 51 4.29 -5.17 19.06
C GLN A 51 3.96 -4.33 17.82
N GLY A 52 4.80 -4.42 16.78
CA GLY A 52 4.50 -3.79 15.51
C GLY A 52 5.58 -4.02 14.47
N ALA A 53 5.31 -3.54 13.26
CA ALA A 53 6.25 -3.64 12.15
C ALA A 53 7.14 -2.40 12.12
N VAL A 54 8.46 -2.61 12.13
CA VAL A 54 9.47 -1.58 11.90
C VAL A 54 9.89 -1.64 10.45
N LEU A 55 9.79 -0.49 9.77
CA LEU A 55 10.31 -0.24 8.43
C LEU A 55 11.57 0.61 8.57
N VAL A 56 12.66 0.15 7.96
CA VAL A 56 13.88 0.95 7.77
C VAL A 56 14.11 1.05 6.27
N ALA A 57 14.31 2.26 5.77
CA ALA A 57 14.61 2.47 4.36
C ALA A 57 15.78 3.42 4.20
N ASP A 58 16.75 3.05 3.35
CA ASP A 58 17.98 3.79 3.12
C ASP A 58 18.09 4.23 1.67
N LEU A 59 18.32 5.52 1.44
CA LEU A 59 18.44 6.11 0.12
C LEU A 59 19.89 6.10 -0.35
N SER A 60 20.14 5.51 -1.51
CA SER A 60 21.45 5.35 -2.13
C SER A 60 21.51 6.00 -3.51
N GLY A 61 22.73 6.26 -3.99
CA GLY A 61 22.97 6.84 -5.32
C GLY A 61 23.14 8.37 -5.32
N PHE A 62 22.98 9.04 -4.18
CA PHE A 62 23.19 10.49 -4.07
C PHE A 62 24.67 10.89 -4.14
N THR A 63 25.63 10.03 -3.77
CA THR A 63 27.06 10.35 -3.89
C THR A 63 27.45 10.69 -5.32
N THR A 64 26.97 9.90 -6.29
CA THR A 64 27.23 10.18 -7.72
C THR A 64 26.47 11.43 -8.18
N LEU A 65 25.31 11.75 -7.58
CA LEU A 65 24.57 12.98 -7.87
C LEU A 65 25.26 14.22 -7.28
N SER A 66 25.96 14.08 -6.15
CA SER A 66 26.69 15.18 -5.50
C SER A 66 27.91 15.65 -6.29
N GLU A 67 28.34 14.90 -7.31
CA GLU A 67 29.36 15.36 -8.26
C GLU A 67 28.77 16.32 -9.32
N LEU A 68 27.44 16.32 -9.49
CA LEU A 68 26.71 17.08 -10.49
C LEU A 68 25.92 18.26 -9.89
N MET A 69 25.89 18.37 -8.57
CA MET A 69 25.07 19.33 -7.83
C MET A 69 25.87 19.93 -6.67
N ASP A 70 25.57 21.18 -6.33
CA ASP A 70 26.11 21.77 -5.12
C ASP A 70 25.47 21.16 -3.87
N ALA A 71 26.18 21.21 -2.73
CA ALA A 71 25.75 20.56 -1.49
C ALA A 71 24.36 21.03 -1.00
N GLU A 72 23.99 22.29 -1.27
CA GLU A 72 22.66 22.82 -0.95
C GLU A 72 21.57 22.20 -1.83
N GLU A 73 21.83 22.03 -3.13
CA GLU A 73 20.87 21.42 -4.05
C GLU A 73 20.67 19.93 -3.76
N VAL A 74 21.75 19.21 -3.40
CA VAL A 74 21.66 17.80 -2.96
C VAL A 74 20.79 17.69 -1.72
N ARG A 75 20.97 18.57 -0.74
CA ARG A 75 20.16 18.60 0.49
C ARG A 75 18.69 18.84 0.17
N ASP A 76 18.40 19.82 -0.68
CA ASP A 76 17.02 20.18 -1.03
C ASP A 76 16.33 19.08 -1.84
N MET A 77 17.07 18.40 -2.74
CA MET A 77 16.62 17.20 -3.45
C MET A 77 16.29 16.06 -2.47
N ILE A 78 17.18 15.75 -1.53
CA ILE A 78 16.97 14.70 -0.51
C ILE A 78 15.72 15.01 0.33
N ASN A 79 15.56 16.27 0.76
CA ASN A 79 14.38 16.70 1.51
C ASN A 79 13.09 16.56 0.69
N ALA A 80 13.11 16.90 -0.60
CA ALA A 80 11.96 16.77 -1.49
C ALA A 80 11.54 15.30 -1.69
N VAL A 81 12.52 14.39 -1.76
CA VAL A 81 12.26 12.94 -1.82
C VAL A 81 11.65 12.47 -0.50
N TRP A 82 12.27 12.79 0.64
CA TRP A 82 11.76 12.35 1.94
C TRP A 82 10.36 12.88 2.24
N GLN A 83 10.04 14.11 1.85
CA GLN A 83 8.69 14.66 2.00
C GLN A 83 7.63 13.79 1.28
N LYS A 84 7.97 13.25 0.11
CA LYS A 84 7.08 12.34 -0.62
C LYS A 84 6.98 10.97 0.06
N LEU A 85 8.13 10.40 0.43
CA LEU A 85 8.19 9.07 1.02
C LEU A 85 7.54 9.01 2.42
N ASP A 86 7.73 10.04 3.25
CA ASP A 86 7.07 10.19 4.55
C ASP A 86 5.53 10.29 4.39
N GLY A 87 5.09 10.95 3.31
CA GLY A 87 3.68 10.99 2.92
C GLY A 87 3.10 9.61 2.59
N VAL A 88 3.88 8.75 1.90
CA VAL A 88 3.50 7.36 1.61
C VAL A 88 3.40 6.53 2.90
N ILE A 89 4.39 6.63 3.78
CA ILE A 89 4.37 5.93 5.08
C ILE A 89 3.11 6.31 5.86
N THR A 90 2.82 7.60 5.93
CA THR A 90 1.66 8.14 6.66
C THR A 90 0.33 7.73 6.03
N SER A 91 0.22 7.71 4.69
CA SER A 91 -1.02 7.32 4.00
C SER A 91 -1.40 5.86 4.26
N TRP A 92 -0.40 5.00 4.50
CA TRP A 92 -0.56 3.62 4.92
C TRP A 92 -0.78 3.43 6.43
N GLY A 93 -0.83 4.52 7.20
CA GLY A 93 -1.04 4.49 8.64
C GLY A 93 0.23 4.14 9.44
N GLY A 94 1.39 4.24 8.81
CA GLY A 94 2.68 4.20 9.50
C GLY A 94 3.02 5.57 10.10
N GLN A 95 3.86 5.56 11.13
CA GLN A 95 4.39 6.76 11.76
C GLN A 95 5.91 6.80 11.56
N VAL A 96 6.42 7.91 11.00
CA VAL A 96 7.86 8.16 10.92
C VAL A 96 8.37 8.44 12.34
N ASP A 97 9.32 7.62 12.80
CA ASP A 97 9.99 7.77 14.09
C ASP A 97 11.08 8.85 13.99
N LYS A 98 12.05 8.64 13.08
CA LYS A 98 13.15 9.57 12.84
C LYS A 98 13.85 9.29 11.51
N HIS A 99 14.57 10.31 11.05
CA HIS A 99 15.58 10.21 10.00
C HIS A 99 16.97 10.06 10.63
N VAL A 100 17.77 9.12 10.15
CA VAL A 100 19.15 8.86 10.58
C VAL A 100 20.04 8.95 9.34
N GLY A 101 20.61 10.13 9.10
CA GLY A 101 21.35 10.40 7.86
C GLY A 101 20.42 10.35 6.64
N ASP A 102 20.69 9.41 5.75
CA ASP A 102 19.97 9.06 4.52
C ASP A 102 19.01 7.88 4.70
N ALA A 103 18.76 7.47 5.95
CA ALA A 103 17.78 6.44 6.27
C ALA A 103 16.57 7.01 7.02
N VAL A 104 15.38 6.47 6.77
CA VAL A 104 14.17 6.68 7.56
C VAL A 104 13.84 5.44 8.37
N ILE A 105 13.37 5.65 9.60
CA ILE A 105 12.80 4.61 10.45
C ILE A 105 11.33 4.94 10.68
N ALA A 106 10.45 3.99 10.39
CA ALA A 106 9.01 4.11 10.59
C ALA A 106 8.43 2.89 11.31
N PHE A 107 7.27 3.09 11.93
CA PHE A 107 6.58 2.09 12.72
C PHE A 107 5.12 1.94 12.30
N PHE A 108 4.63 0.71 12.27
CA PHE A 108 3.23 0.38 12.05
C PHE A 108 2.71 -0.40 13.26
N GLY A 109 1.56 0.04 13.79
CA GLY A 109 0.94 -0.48 15.01
C GLY A 109 0.86 0.53 16.16
N LEU A 110 1.07 1.82 15.86
CA LEU A 110 0.85 2.94 16.77
C LEU A 110 -0.23 3.89 16.24
N PRO A 111 -1.00 4.56 17.13
CA PRO A 111 -1.11 4.30 18.58
C PRO A 111 -1.88 3.02 18.91
N VAL A 112 -2.58 2.47 17.91
CA VAL A 112 -3.37 1.24 18.01
C VAL A 112 -2.81 0.24 17.00
N SER A 113 -2.60 -1.00 17.46
CA SER A 113 -2.23 -2.08 16.55
C SER A 113 -3.45 -2.65 15.84
N HIS A 114 -3.28 -2.95 14.57
CA HIS A 114 -4.28 -3.55 13.70
C HIS A 114 -3.78 -4.88 13.14
N GLU A 115 -4.70 -5.79 12.83
CA GLU A 115 -4.34 -7.10 12.25
C GLU A 115 -3.65 -6.99 10.88
N ASP A 116 -3.83 -5.88 10.17
CA ASP A 116 -3.23 -5.60 8.86
C ASP A 116 -1.94 -4.77 8.93
N ASP A 117 -1.36 -4.51 10.12
CA ASP A 117 -0.15 -3.68 10.28
C ASP A 117 1.02 -4.14 9.40
N GLN A 118 1.28 -5.45 9.34
CA GLN A 118 2.34 -6.02 8.50
C GLN A 118 2.03 -5.86 7.01
N GLU A 119 0.78 -6.06 6.60
CA GLU A 119 0.33 -5.86 5.20
C GLU A 119 0.53 -4.39 4.81
N ARG A 120 0.09 -3.45 5.65
CA ARG A 120 0.23 -2.00 5.42
C ARG A 120 1.68 -1.57 5.34
N ALA A 121 2.56 -2.12 6.19
CA ALA A 121 3.99 -1.82 6.15
C ALA A 121 4.64 -2.30 4.83
N VAL A 122 4.28 -3.49 4.35
CA VAL A 122 4.76 -4.01 3.06
C VAL A 122 4.21 -3.19 1.89
N GLN A 123 2.94 -2.80 1.92
CA GLN A 123 2.34 -1.93 0.91
C GLN A 123 3.03 -0.57 0.85
N ALA A 124 3.26 0.05 2.00
CA ALA A 124 4.01 1.31 2.09
C ALA A 124 5.40 1.17 1.46
N ALA A 125 6.12 0.09 1.76
CA ALA A 125 7.44 -0.16 1.19
C ALA A 125 7.42 -0.29 -0.35
N LEU A 126 6.44 -1.00 -0.92
CA LEU A 126 6.29 -1.11 -2.37
C LEU A 126 5.91 0.23 -3.02
N ASP A 127 4.98 0.95 -2.43
CA ASP A 127 4.58 2.28 -2.91
C ASP A 127 5.72 3.30 -2.80
N MET A 128 6.56 3.21 -1.76
CA MET A 128 7.75 4.07 -1.63
C MET A 128 8.76 3.82 -2.75
N GLN A 129 8.98 2.55 -3.15
CA GLN A 129 9.83 2.22 -4.30
C GLN A 129 9.26 2.82 -5.59
N MET A 130 7.94 2.76 -5.79
CA MET A 130 7.30 3.29 -6.98
C MET A 130 7.27 4.83 -7.00
N GLU A 131 7.02 5.48 -5.86
CA GLU A 131 7.08 6.95 -5.75
C GLU A 131 8.51 7.46 -5.98
N LEU A 132 9.54 6.74 -5.55
CA LEU A 132 10.93 7.06 -5.86
C LEU A 132 11.24 6.93 -7.36
N ALA A 133 10.73 5.88 -8.02
CA ALA A 133 10.86 5.72 -9.46
C ALA A 133 10.22 6.90 -10.22
N LEU A 134 9.00 7.30 -9.83
CA LEU A 134 8.32 8.46 -10.39
C LEU A 134 9.08 9.77 -10.14
N PHE A 135 9.68 9.94 -8.96
CA PHE A 135 10.53 11.09 -8.67
C PHE A 135 11.75 11.15 -9.59
N ASN A 136 12.41 10.00 -9.82
CA ASN A 136 13.55 9.89 -10.72
C ASN A 136 13.19 10.25 -12.18
N GLU A 137 12.03 9.83 -12.65
CA GLU A 137 11.60 10.08 -14.04
C GLU A 137 11.15 11.52 -14.28
N GLY A 138 10.59 12.18 -13.26
CA GLY A 138 10.09 13.56 -13.34
C GLY A 138 11.04 14.57 -12.70
N ALA A 139 10.88 14.77 -11.40
CA ALA A 139 11.50 15.87 -10.66
C ALA A 139 13.03 15.85 -10.72
N LEU A 140 13.66 14.68 -10.57
CA LEU A 140 15.11 14.56 -10.60
C LEU A 140 15.70 14.99 -11.97
N ARG A 141 15.08 14.57 -13.07
CA ARG A 141 15.51 14.96 -14.42
C ARG A 141 15.30 16.44 -14.71
N GLN A 142 14.29 17.06 -14.09
CA GLN A 142 14.09 18.51 -14.19
C GLN A 142 15.15 19.27 -13.42
N MET A 143 15.54 18.79 -12.24
CA MET A 143 16.62 19.38 -11.44
C MET A 143 17.98 19.24 -12.14
N ILE A 144 18.24 18.11 -12.80
CA ILE A 144 19.53 17.83 -13.45
C ILE A 144 19.29 17.42 -14.90
N SER A 145 19.28 18.39 -15.80
CA SER A 145 19.01 18.17 -17.23
C SER A 145 20.10 17.36 -17.95
N SER A 146 21.32 17.33 -17.41
CA SER A 146 22.48 16.58 -17.94
C SER A 146 22.60 15.16 -17.38
N LEU A 147 21.63 14.70 -16.58
CA LEU A 147 21.72 13.45 -15.85
C LEU A 147 21.70 12.24 -16.81
N PRO A 148 22.73 11.37 -16.77
CA PRO A 148 22.78 10.17 -17.61
C PRO A 148 21.58 9.26 -17.33
N GLN A 149 21.02 8.62 -18.37
CA GLN A 149 19.83 7.76 -18.24
C GLN A 149 19.95 6.65 -17.19
N ASN A 150 21.18 6.20 -16.88
CA ASN A 150 21.45 5.12 -15.95
C ASN A 150 21.65 5.59 -14.49
N GLN A 151 21.66 6.89 -14.26
CA GLN A 151 21.82 7.47 -12.94
C GLN A 151 20.43 7.77 -12.36
N ALA A 152 20.19 7.31 -11.14
CA ALA A 152 18.91 7.45 -10.45
C ALA A 152 19.13 7.23 -8.95
N LEU A 153 18.29 7.85 -8.14
CA LEU A 153 18.19 7.50 -6.73
C LEU A 153 17.61 6.09 -6.59
N ARG A 154 18.13 5.33 -5.64
CA ARG A 154 17.65 3.96 -5.37
C ARG A 154 17.51 3.79 -3.87
N MET A 155 16.65 2.88 -3.46
CA MET A 155 16.40 2.68 -2.03
C MET A 155 16.39 1.20 -1.69
N ARG A 156 16.89 0.87 -0.51
CA ARG A 156 16.74 -0.44 0.11
C ARG A 156 15.75 -0.32 1.24
N ILE A 157 14.91 -1.34 1.43
CA ILE A 157 13.94 -1.34 2.53
C ILE A 157 14.03 -2.67 3.27
N GLY A 158 14.17 -2.60 4.59
CA GLY A 158 14.12 -3.70 5.53
C GLY A 158 12.90 -3.61 6.43
N LEU A 159 12.23 -4.74 6.63
CA LEU A 159 11.00 -4.82 7.42
C LEU A 159 11.07 -5.97 8.42
N HIS A 160 10.78 -5.69 9.68
CA HIS A 160 10.68 -6.70 10.71
C HIS A 160 9.53 -6.44 11.67
N TYR A 161 8.84 -7.51 12.09
CA TYR A 161 7.77 -7.45 13.08
C TYR A 161 8.25 -8.03 14.39
N GLY A 162 8.05 -7.29 15.48
CA GLY A 162 8.41 -7.76 16.81
C GLY A 162 8.18 -6.71 17.88
N SER A 163 8.77 -6.98 19.04
CA SER A 163 8.57 -6.14 20.20
C SER A 163 9.51 -4.94 20.21
N VAL A 164 8.94 -3.75 20.34
CA VAL A 164 9.70 -2.50 20.53
C VAL A 164 9.34 -1.85 21.85
N LEU A 165 10.32 -1.14 22.41
CA LEU A 165 10.15 -0.30 23.57
C LEU A 165 9.90 1.13 23.12
N LEU A 166 8.72 1.65 23.41
CA LEU A 166 8.36 3.03 23.16
C LEU A 166 8.78 3.88 24.37
N ARG A 167 9.57 4.92 24.14
CA ARG A 167 10.06 5.80 25.20
C ARG A 167 10.06 7.26 24.79
N ALA A 168 9.56 8.15 25.63
CA ALA A 168 9.75 9.58 25.47
C ALA A 168 11.22 9.97 25.74
N ILE A 169 11.84 10.74 24.85
CA ILE A 169 13.18 11.30 25.09
C ILE A 169 13.06 12.75 25.58
N GLY A 170 13.66 13.03 26.74
CA GLY A 170 13.72 14.37 27.31
C GLY A 170 12.35 14.92 27.74
N SER A 171 12.20 16.24 27.70
CA SER A 171 10.93 16.94 27.97
C SER A 171 10.07 17.13 26.71
N SER A 172 10.29 16.31 25.67
CA SER A 172 9.59 16.39 24.39
C SER A 172 8.48 15.33 24.33
N ASP A 173 7.35 15.67 23.70
CA ASP A 173 6.25 14.74 23.42
C ASP A 173 6.59 13.69 22.34
N GLN A 174 7.85 13.67 21.85
CA GLN A 174 8.30 12.72 20.84
C GLN A 174 8.73 11.41 21.51
N SER A 175 7.90 10.38 21.32
CA SER A 175 8.24 9.01 21.67
C SER A 175 9.08 8.39 20.57
N THR A 176 10.11 7.65 20.94
CA THR A 176 10.93 6.89 19.99
C THR A 176 10.86 5.41 20.26
N ILE A 177 11.01 4.62 19.20
CA ILE A 177 11.12 3.17 19.29
C ILE A 177 12.58 2.73 19.49
N MET A 178 12.78 1.78 20.39
CA MET A 178 14.07 1.14 20.64
C MET A 178 13.90 -0.37 20.80
N GLY A 179 14.96 -1.13 20.54
CA GLY A 179 15.02 -2.56 20.81
C GLY A 179 15.54 -3.38 19.63
N ASP A 180 15.72 -4.68 19.88
CA ASP A 180 16.28 -5.63 18.91
C ASP A 180 15.52 -5.64 17.59
N THR A 181 14.21 -5.36 17.61
CA THR A 181 13.39 -5.31 16.38
C THR A 181 13.86 -4.22 15.42
N VAL A 182 14.27 -3.05 15.91
CA VAL A 182 14.82 -1.96 15.08
C VAL A 182 16.17 -2.37 14.48
N THR A 183 17.02 -3.01 15.29
CA THR A 183 18.32 -3.50 14.83
C THR A 183 18.19 -4.57 13.75
N VAL A 184 17.24 -5.50 13.89
CA VAL A 184 16.96 -6.53 12.88
C VAL A 184 16.42 -5.90 11.60
N ALA A 185 15.50 -4.94 11.69
CA ALA A 185 14.98 -4.23 10.51
C ALA A 185 16.09 -3.51 9.74
N HIS A 186 17.01 -2.85 10.46
CA HIS A 186 18.18 -2.22 9.87
C HIS A 186 19.14 -3.23 9.22
N GLN A 187 19.38 -4.39 9.84
CA GLN A 187 20.19 -5.45 9.21
C GLN A 187 19.52 -6.00 7.94
N LEU A 188 18.19 -6.12 7.93
CA LEU A 188 17.45 -6.55 6.74
C LEU A 188 17.52 -5.51 5.62
N GLU A 189 17.46 -4.23 5.94
CA GLU A 189 17.65 -3.15 4.97
C GLU A 189 19.03 -3.29 4.29
N GLN A 190 20.09 -3.41 5.09
CA GLN A 190 21.46 -3.53 4.55
C GLN A 190 21.66 -4.76 3.65
N LEU A 191 20.93 -5.84 3.94
CA LEU A 191 20.94 -7.09 3.17
C LEU A 191 19.96 -7.06 1.98
N ALA A 192 19.08 -6.07 1.89
CA ALA A 192 18.10 -5.97 0.83
C ALA A 192 18.78 -5.69 -0.52
N PRO A 193 18.28 -6.28 -1.62
CA PRO A 193 18.73 -5.88 -2.94
C PRO A 193 18.40 -4.40 -3.17
N VAL A 194 19.26 -3.71 -3.92
CA VAL A 194 19.03 -2.30 -4.29
C VAL A 194 17.72 -2.19 -5.07
N GLY A 195 16.81 -1.31 -4.63
CA GLY A 195 15.46 -1.19 -5.20
C GLY A 195 14.48 -2.26 -4.70
N GLY A 196 14.87 -3.05 -3.69
CA GLY A 196 14.07 -4.15 -3.17
C GLY A 196 13.58 -3.93 -1.75
N VAL A 197 12.60 -4.75 -1.38
CA VAL A 197 12.00 -4.81 -0.05
C VAL A 197 12.29 -6.19 0.54
N LEU A 198 13.08 -6.24 1.62
CA LEU A 198 13.43 -7.46 2.32
C LEU A 198 12.69 -7.55 3.65
N VAL A 199 11.97 -8.66 3.86
CA VAL A 199 11.16 -8.87 5.07
C VAL A 199 11.68 -10.06 5.88
N SER A 200 11.53 -9.96 7.20
CA SER A 200 11.74 -11.08 8.11
C SER A 200 10.70 -12.19 7.95
N HIS A 201 10.99 -13.37 8.50
CA HIS A 201 10.05 -14.49 8.50
C HIS A 201 8.70 -14.18 9.19
N GLN A 202 8.71 -13.41 10.27
CA GLN A 202 7.50 -13.02 11.00
C GLN A 202 6.52 -12.20 10.15
N ILE A 203 7.05 -11.36 9.25
CA ILE A 203 6.21 -10.63 8.30
C ILE A 203 5.73 -11.57 7.20
N TYR A 204 6.62 -12.39 6.65
CA TYR A 204 6.28 -13.37 5.62
C TYR A 204 5.10 -14.26 6.01
N GLU A 205 5.06 -14.79 7.24
CA GLU A 205 3.98 -15.67 7.70
C GLU A 205 2.59 -15.03 7.58
N GLN A 206 2.50 -13.72 7.76
CA GLN A 206 1.23 -12.98 7.65
C GLN A 206 0.94 -12.52 6.22
N VAL A 207 1.98 -12.15 5.47
CA VAL A 207 1.81 -11.45 4.19
C VAL A 207 1.93 -12.35 2.95
N HIS A 208 2.49 -13.56 3.06
CA HIS A 208 2.66 -14.47 1.90
C HIS A 208 1.36 -14.79 1.14
N PRO A 209 0.14 -14.76 1.72
CA PRO A 209 -1.08 -14.95 0.94
C PRO A 209 -1.33 -13.80 -0.04
N TYR A 210 -0.85 -12.61 0.27
CA TYR A 210 -1.16 -11.35 -0.43
C TYR A 210 -0.04 -10.87 -1.36
N PHE A 211 1.20 -11.34 -1.18
CA PHE A 211 2.35 -10.92 -1.99
C PHE A 211 3.08 -12.09 -2.62
N ASP A 212 3.69 -11.84 -3.77
CA ASP A 212 4.70 -12.71 -4.35
C ASP A 212 6.05 -12.45 -3.68
N VAL A 213 6.74 -13.55 -3.38
CA VAL A 213 7.89 -13.55 -2.47
C VAL A 213 8.98 -14.49 -2.98
N GLU A 214 10.22 -14.00 -2.96
CA GLU A 214 11.40 -14.81 -3.26
C GLU A 214 12.18 -15.09 -1.99
N VAL A 215 12.53 -16.37 -1.76
CA VAL A 215 13.27 -16.79 -0.57
C VAL A 215 14.74 -16.41 -0.69
N ARG A 216 15.29 -15.81 0.36
CA ARG A 216 16.73 -15.57 0.55
C ARG A 216 17.20 -16.33 1.78
N ASP A 217 17.82 -17.47 1.53
CA ASP A 217 18.42 -18.32 2.57
C ASP A 217 19.87 -17.92 2.88
N GLY A 218 20.36 -18.39 4.03
CA GLY A 218 21.78 -18.27 4.40
C GLY A 218 22.21 -16.87 4.87
N LEU A 219 21.26 -15.98 5.13
CA LEU A 219 21.56 -14.66 5.69
C LEU A 219 21.85 -14.77 7.19
N THR A 220 22.81 -13.96 7.64
CA THR A 220 23.18 -13.86 9.05
C THR A 220 22.81 -12.48 9.57
N PHE A 221 21.76 -12.44 10.38
CA PHE A 221 21.30 -11.25 11.09
C PHE A 221 20.84 -11.68 12.49
N ASN A 222 21.07 -10.83 13.48
CA ASN A 222 21.00 -11.09 14.93
C ASN A 222 22.06 -12.12 15.43
N GLY A 223 23.10 -11.64 16.12
CA GLY A 223 24.36 -12.34 16.46
C GLY A 223 24.28 -13.56 17.39
N LYS A 224 23.15 -14.26 17.46
CA LYS A 224 22.96 -15.51 18.21
C LYS A 224 22.21 -16.52 17.35
N THR A 225 22.95 -17.26 16.53
CA THR A 225 22.57 -18.59 16.02
C THR A 225 21.15 -18.75 15.46
N ALA A 226 20.93 -18.35 14.21
CA ALA A 226 20.05 -19.05 13.28
C ALA A 226 20.31 -18.52 11.87
N ASN A 227 20.38 -19.41 10.87
CA ASN A 227 20.23 -19.03 9.47
C ASN A 227 18.89 -18.29 9.32
N GLY A 228 18.92 -16.96 9.29
CA GLY A 228 17.71 -16.16 9.19
C GLY A 228 17.19 -16.28 7.76
N ARG A 229 16.01 -16.86 7.59
CA ARG A 229 15.30 -16.76 6.30
C ARG A 229 14.74 -15.35 6.18
N ALA A 230 15.09 -14.68 5.10
CA ALA A 230 14.44 -13.45 4.70
C ALA A 230 13.77 -13.63 3.34
N TYR A 231 12.85 -12.75 3.01
CA TYR A 231 12.01 -12.88 1.83
C TYR A 231 11.99 -11.54 1.11
N VAL A 232 12.30 -11.56 -0.19
CA VAL A 232 12.18 -10.36 -1.02
C VAL A 232 10.74 -10.29 -1.50
N ILE A 233 10.05 -9.19 -1.18
CA ILE A 233 8.73 -8.92 -1.73
C ILE A 233 8.90 -8.36 -3.14
N THR A 234 8.26 -8.98 -4.12
CA THR A 234 8.40 -8.58 -5.53
C THR A 234 7.21 -7.77 -6.01
N ARG A 235 5.99 -8.21 -5.69
CA ARG A 235 4.74 -7.53 -6.06
C ARG A 235 3.57 -7.98 -5.19
N GLU A 236 2.52 -7.17 -5.18
CA GLU A 236 1.21 -7.60 -4.69
C GLU A 236 0.60 -8.65 -5.63
N LYS A 237 -0.23 -9.52 -5.06
CA LYS A 237 -1.07 -10.47 -5.81
C LYS A 237 -2.41 -9.81 -6.12
N PRO A 238 -2.97 -10.03 -7.33
CA PRO A 238 -4.19 -9.38 -7.76
C PRO A 238 -5.33 -9.51 -6.75
N HIS A 239 -6.04 -8.40 -6.53
CA HIS A 239 -7.08 -8.22 -5.51
C HIS A 239 -8.30 -9.16 -5.66
N ALA A 240 -8.39 -9.88 -6.80
CA ALA A 240 -9.39 -10.91 -7.06
C ALA A 240 -9.48 -11.91 -5.88
N PHE A 241 -8.35 -12.32 -5.31
CA PHE A 241 -8.29 -13.32 -4.24
C PHE A 241 -8.77 -12.84 -2.84
N GLN A 242 -9.10 -11.56 -2.66
CA GLN A 242 -9.06 -10.92 -1.33
C GLN A 242 -10.44 -10.57 -0.71
N ARG A 243 -11.50 -10.28 -1.47
CA ARG A 243 -12.80 -9.82 -0.89
C ARG A 243 -13.61 -10.91 -0.15
N GLY A 244 -13.11 -12.15 -0.08
CA GLY A 244 -13.78 -13.25 0.63
C GLY A 244 -13.54 -13.31 2.14
N ASN A 245 -12.48 -12.67 2.66
CA ASN A 245 -11.94 -13.03 3.98
C ASN A 245 -12.05 -11.98 5.09
N ARG A 246 -12.47 -10.73 4.82
CA ARG A 246 -12.43 -9.64 5.83
C ARG A 246 -13.64 -9.56 6.78
N GLY A 247 -14.50 -10.58 6.87
CA GLY A 247 -15.75 -10.47 7.63
C GLY A 247 -16.22 -11.70 8.43
N THR A 248 -15.65 -12.88 8.20
CA THR A 248 -15.98 -14.08 8.97
C THR A 248 -14.74 -14.94 9.06
N SER A 249 -14.35 -15.28 10.29
CA SER A 249 -13.41 -16.32 10.67
C SER A 249 -13.25 -17.44 9.63
N PHE A 250 -12.01 -17.90 9.47
CA PHE A 250 -11.42 -19.13 8.89
C PHE A 250 -12.28 -20.43 8.85
N LEU A 251 -13.58 -20.33 8.62
CA LEU A 251 -14.46 -21.45 8.35
C LEU A 251 -14.37 -21.68 6.85
N GLU A 252 -13.50 -22.61 6.46
CA GLU A 252 -13.55 -23.25 5.15
C GLU A 252 -14.89 -24.01 5.01
N THR A 253 -15.99 -23.29 4.83
CA THR A 253 -17.26 -23.91 4.50
C THR A 253 -17.16 -24.41 3.06
N ARG A 254 -17.27 -25.72 2.86
CA ARG A 254 -17.29 -26.33 1.53
C ARG A 254 -18.42 -25.73 0.70
N MET A 255 -18.16 -25.42 -0.57
CA MET A 255 -19.21 -25.04 -1.50
C MET A 255 -20.14 -26.24 -1.73
N VAL A 256 -21.46 -26.05 -1.57
CA VAL A 256 -22.46 -27.10 -1.79
C VAL A 256 -23.41 -26.65 -2.91
N GLY A 257 -23.66 -27.53 -3.89
CA GLY A 257 -24.77 -27.38 -4.84
C GLY A 257 -24.63 -26.30 -5.92
N ARG A 258 -23.40 -25.98 -6.36
CA ARG A 258 -23.11 -24.96 -7.40
C ARG A 258 -22.31 -25.48 -8.60
N SER A 259 -22.42 -26.77 -8.88
CA SER A 259 -21.65 -27.41 -9.95
C SER A 259 -22.02 -26.89 -11.34
N GLN A 260 -23.28 -26.49 -11.53
CA GLN A 260 -23.74 -25.96 -12.81
C GLN A 260 -23.16 -24.57 -13.09
N GLU A 261 -23.23 -23.66 -12.11
CA GLU A 261 -22.69 -22.31 -12.25
C GLU A 261 -21.15 -22.32 -12.33
N MET A 262 -20.50 -23.22 -11.59
CA MET A 262 -19.07 -23.45 -11.73
C MET A 262 -18.71 -23.97 -13.13
N GLY A 263 -19.51 -24.88 -13.69
CA GLY A 263 -19.36 -25.35 -15.07
C GLY A 263 -19.48 -24.22 -16.09
N GLN A 264 -20.45 -23.31 -15.93
CA GLN A 264 -20.59 -22.14 -16.81
C GLN A 264 -19.36 -21.22 -16.78
N LEU A 265 -18.74 -21.04 -15.60
CA LEU A 265 -17.50 -20.27 -15.48
C LEU A 265 -16.32 -20.99 -16.15
N GLN A 266 -16.24 -22.31 -16.04
CA GLN A 266 -15.24 -23.12 -16.73
C GLN A 266 -15.41 -23.10 -18.25
N ASP A 267 -16.64 -23.17 -18.75
CA ASP A 267 -16.93 -23.08 -20.18
C ASP A 267 -16.52 -21.72 -20.74
N ALA A 268 -16.81 -20.63 -20.03
CA ALA A 268 -16.39 -19.27 -20.41
C ALA A 268 -14.86 -19.11 -20.39
N LEU A 269 -14.17 -19.72 -19.42
CA LEU A 269 -12.71 -19.78 -19.40
C LEU A 269 -12.17 -20.53 -20.63
N GLN A 270 -12.73 -21.69 -20.93
CA GLN A 270 -12.31 -22.50 -22.08
C GLN A 270 -12.50 -21.74 -23.39
N MET A 271 -13.64 -21.06 -23.58
CA MET A 271 -13.89 -20.22 -24.76
C MET A 271 -12.88 -19.05 -24.86
N THR A 272 -12.46 -18.48 -23.73
CA THR A 272 -11.46 -17.41 -23.70
C THR A 272 -10.09 -17.93 -24.17
N ILE A 273 -9.70 -19.12 -23.70
CA ILE A 273 -8.42 -19.75 -24.03
C ILE A 273 -8.41 -20.20 -25.50
N GLU A 274 -9.45 -20.91 -25.95
CA GLU A 274 -9.53 -21.42 -27.32
C GLU A 274 -9.76 -20.32 -28.37
N GLY A 275 -10.64 -19.37 -28.04
CA GLY A 275 -11.06 -18.32 -28.95
C GLY A 275 -10.19 -17.07 -28.93
N GLY A 276 -9.33 -16.89 -27.91
CA GLY A 276 -8.53 -15.68 -27.72
C GLY A 276 -9.35 -14.40 -27.53
N THR A 277 -10.63 -14.52 -27.20
CA THR A 277 -11.57 -13.40 -27.03
C THR A 277 -11.99 -13.29 -25.58
N ALA A 278 -12.00 -12.07 -25.06
CA ALA A 278 -12.41 -11.81 -23.67
C ALA A 278 -13.90 -12.19 -23.48
N GLN A 279 -14.18 -12.94 -22.42
CA GLN A 279 -15.53 -13.29 -22.01
C GLN A 279 -15.97 -12.43 -20.82
N VAL A 280 -17.22 -11.97 -20.85
CA VAL A 280 -17.81 -11.20 -19.76
C VAL A 280 -18.90 -12.03 -19.09
N VAL A 281 -18.73 -12.32 -17.80
CA VAL A 281 -19.69 -13.09 -17.01
C VAL A 281 -20.26 -12.21 -15.90
N THR A 282 -21.59 -12.19 -15.78
CA THR A 282 -22.29 -11.44 -14.72
C THR A 282 -22.95 -12.40 -13.75
N ILE A 283 -22.59 -12.33 -12.47
CA ILE A 283 -23.17 -13.17 -11.41
C ILE A 283 -24.20 -12.36 -10.63
N VAL A 284 -25.47 -12.71 -10.77
CA VAL A 284 -26.61 -12.03 -10.13
C VAL A 284 -27.23 -12.92 -9.06
N GLY A 285 -27.63 -12.33 -7.94
CA GLY A 285 -28.33 -13.03 -6.86
C GLY A 285 -28.49 -12.17 -5.62
N ALA A 286 -29.33 -12.59 -4.68
CA ALA A 286 -29.49 -11.90 -3.39
C ALA A 286 -28.17 -11.91 -2.56
N ALA A 287 -28.05 -10.97 -1.63
CA ALA A 287 -26.95 -10.96 -0.66
C ALA A 287 -26.97 -12.26 0.17
N GLY A 288 -25.79 -12.80 0.50
CA GLY A 288 -25.66 -14.03 1.28
C GLY A 288 -25.82 -15.36 0.52
N LEU A 289 -26.20 -15.37 -0.76
CA LEU A 289 -26.37 -16.62 -1.54
C LEU A 289 -25.05 -17.30 -2.00
N GLY A 290 -23.90 -16.85 -1.50
CA GLY A 290 -22.59 -17.44 -1.82
C GLY A 290 -21.98 -16.99 -3.15
N LYS A 291 -22.39 -15.84 -3.74
CA LYS A 291 -21.78 -15.29 -4.98
C LYS A 291 -20.26 -15.10 -4.84
N SER A 292 -19.84 -14.49 -3.74
CA SER A 292 -18.42 -14.31 -3.42
C SER A 292 -17.69 -15.64 -3.22
N ARG A 293 -18.39 -16.67 -2.71
CA ARG A 293 -17.82 -18.01 -2.53
C ARG A 293 -17.62 -18.72 -3.87
N LEU A 294 -18.58 -18.63 -4.79
CA LEU A 294 -18.44 -19.17 -6.15
C LEU A 294 -17.22 -18.57 -6.87
N LEU A 295 -17.07 -17.24 -6.81
CA LEU A 295 -15.90 -16.55 -7.38
C LEU A 295 -14.59 -17.00 -6.73
N TYR A 296 -14.58 -17.11 -5.40
CA TYR A 296 -13.41 -17.58 -4.67
C TYR A 296 -12.97 -19.00 -5.09
N GLU A 297 -13.93 -19.93 -5.23
CA GLU A 297 -13.62 -21.30 -5.69
C GLU A 297 -13.10 -21.30 -7.14
N PHE A 298 -13.66 -20.46 -8.00
CA PHE A 298 -13.20 -20.30 -9.38
C PHE A 298 -11.79 -19.71 -9.47
N GLU A 299 -11.49 -18.68 -8.69
CA GLU A 299 -10.15 -18.10 -8.58
C GLU A 299 -9.13 -19.09 -8.03
N ARG A 300 -9.50 -19.89 -7.01
CA ARG A 300 -8.61 -20.95 -6.48
C ARG A 300 -8.29 -21.99 -7.55
N MET A 301 -9.26 -22.35 -8.38
CA MET A 301 -9.05 -23.24 -9.52
C MET A 301 -8.13 -22.61 -10.57
N LEU A 302 -8.34 -21.33 -10.90
CA LEU A 302 -7.47 -20.58 -11.82
C LEU A 302 -6.02 -20.52 -11.33
N GLY A 303 -5.80 -20.38 -10.03
CA GLY A 303 -4.46 -20.37 -9.44
C GLY A 303 -3.68 -21.70 -9.61
N LEU A 304 -4.38 -22.80 -9.89
CA LEU A 304 -3.79 -24.10 -10.20
C LEU A 304 -3.67 -24.34 -11.72
N TRP A 305 -4.20 -23.43 -12.53
CA TRP A 305 -4.20 -23.55 -13.98
C TRP A 305 -2.82 -23.17 -14.56
N PRO A 306 -2.32 -23.90 -15.57
CA PRO A 306 -0.99 -23.64 -16.13
C PRO A 306 -0.91 -22.32 -16.90
N ASP A 307 -1.99 -21.92 -17.56
CA ASP A 307 -2.03 -20.71 -18.37
C ASP A 307 -2.45 -19.50 -17.54
N LYS A 308 -1.71 -18.39 -17.69
CA LYS A 308 -2.06 -17.12 -17.06
C LYS A 308 -3.18 -16.46 -17.83
N VAL A 309 -4.37 -16.42 -17.24
CA VAL A 309 -5.53 -15.69 -17.77
C VAL A 309 -5.72 -14.40 -16.96
N ALA A 310 -5.87 -13.27 -17.66
CA ALA A 310 -6.20 -12.01 -17.02
C ALA A 310 -7.66 -12.04 -16.54
N LEU A 311 -7.87 -12.01 -15.22
CA LEU A 311 -9.20 -11.94 -14.61
C LEU A 311 -9.48 -10.52 -14.10
N PHE A 312 -10.51 -9.89 -14.66
CA PHE A 312 -11.03 -8.62 -14.17
C PHE A 312 -12.27 -8.87 -13.32
N ARG A 313 -12.22 -8.42 -12.05
CA ARG A 313 -13.32 -8.57 -11.10
C ARG A 313 -13.81 -7.23 -10.58
N GLY A 314 -15.13 -7.05 -10.62
CA GLY A 314 -15.81 -5.88 -10.09
C GLY A 314 -17.07 -6.27 -9.32
N GLY A 315 -17.37 -5.55 -8.25
CA GLY A 315 -18.64 -5.64 -7.53
C GLY A 315 -19.55 -4.49 -7.90
N ALA A 316 -20.83 -4.76 -8.16
CA ALA A 316 -21.85 -3.72 -8.31
C ALA A 316 -22.57 -3.51 -6.98
N GLU A 317 -22.39 -2.34 -6.38
CA GLU A 317 -23.07 -1.93 -5.14
C GLU A 317 -24.10 -0.82 -5.42
N ARG A 318 -25.12 -0.70 -4.56
CA ARG A 318 -26.14 0.36 -4.71
C ARG A 318 -25.54 1.77 -4.62
N SER A 319 -24.47 1.93 -3.84
CA SER A 319 -23.71 3.19 -3.71
C SER A 319 -23.08 3.64 -5.03
N MET A 320 -22.83 2.73 -5.97
CA MET A 320 -22.19 3.01 -7.25
C MET A 320 -23.13 3.65 -8.28
N SER A 321 -24.45 3.67 -8.04
CA SER A 321 -25.42 4.20 -9.01
C SER A 321 -25.27 5.71 -9.27
N GLN A 322 -24.60 6.44 -8.37
CA GLN A 322 -24.42 7.88 -8.48
C GLN A 322 -23.13 8.31 -9.20
N ARG A 323 -22.27 7.35 -9.57
CA ARG A 323 -20.99 7.63 -10.21
C ARG A 323 -20.89 6.90 -11.55
N PRO A 324 -20.80 7.62 -12.68
CA PRO A 324 -20.60 7.01 -13.99
C PRO A 324 -19.41 6.06 -13.99
N TYR A 325 -19.51 4.96 -14.74
CA TYR A 325 -18.44 3.98 -14.93
C TYR A 325 -17.89 3.33 -13.65
N SER A 326 -18.57 3.43 -12.51
CA SER A 326 -18.09 2.87 -11.23
C SER A 326 -17.74 1.39 -11.27
N LEU A 327 -18.53 0.58 -11.99
CA LEU A 327 -18.26 -0.85 -12.13
C LEU A 327 -16.98 -1.10 -12.93
N ILE A 328 -16.78 -0.35 -14.02
CA ILE A 328 -15.57 -0.44 -14.86
C ILE A 328 -14.37 0.07 -14.09
N ARG A 329 -14.53 1.15 -13.32
CA ARG A 329 -13.50 1.65 -12.43
C ARG A 329 -13.11 0.60 -11.38
N ASP A 330 -14.09 -0.03 -10.72
CA ASP A 330 -13.83 -1.09 -9.73
C ASP A 330 -13.08 -2.28 -10.37
N LEU A 331 -13.43 -2.68 -11.60
CA LEU A 331 -12.72 -3.70 -12.36
C LEU A 331 -11.21 -3.40 -12.51
N PHE A 332 -10.87 -2.18 -12.96
CA PHE A 332 -9.48 -1.80 -13.18
C PHE A 332 -8.72 -1.50 -11.89
N VAL A 333 -9.37 -0.85 -10.92
CA VAL A 333 -8.79 -0.53 -9.61
C VAL A 333 -8.41 -1.82 -8.88
N ASN A 334 -9.30 -2.82 -8.87
CA ASN A 334 -9.01 -4.11 -8.25
C ASN A 334 -7.93 -4.89 -9.03
N HIS A 335 -7.97 -4.87 -10.37
CA HIS A 335 -7.03 -5.66 -11.18
C HIS A 335 -5.61 -5.08 -11.16
N PHE A 336 -5.47 -3.76 -11.14
CA PHE A 336 -4.17 -3.06 -11.11
C PHE A 336 -3.72 -2.65 -9.70
N GLU A 337 -4.36 -3.19 -8.67
CA GLU A 337 -3.92 -3.03 -7.27
C GLU A 337 -3.81 -1.54 -6.88
N ILE A 338 -4.78 -0.74 -7.33
CA ILE A 338 -4.87 0.68 -7.04
C ILE A 338 -5.62 0.84 -5.72
N HIS A 339 -4.91 1.28 -4.70
CA HIS A 339 -5.48 1.50 -3.37
C HIS A 339 -5.90 2.95 -3.19
N SER A 340 -6.90 3.19 -2.33
CA SER A 340 -7.31 4.56 -1.98
C SER A 340 -6.22 5.37 -1.26
N ARG A 341 -5.20 4.68 -0.72
CA ARG A 341 -4.04 5.25 -0.02
C ARG A 341 -2.88 5.59 -0.95
N ASN A 342 -2.92 5.12 -2.19
CA ASN A 342 -1.90 5.43 -3.20
C ASN A 342 -1.92 6.94 -3.49
N SER A 343 -0.73 7.51 -3.74
CA SER A 343 -0.64 8.86 -4.29
C SER A 343 -1.33 8.92 -5.66
N THR A 344 -1.78 10.10 -6.08
CA THR A 344 -2.41 10.27 -7.40
C THR A 344 -1.45 9.86 -8.53
N ALA A 345 -0.15 10.12 -8.37
CA ALA A 345 0.88 9.75 -9.32
C ALA A 345 1.06 8.22 -9.40
N VAL A 346 1.20 7.55 -8.24
CA VAL A 346 1.28 6.08 -8.09
C VAL A 346 0.05 5.41 -8.69
N ALA A 347 -1.14 5.94 -8.43
CA ALA A 347 -2.39 5.40 -8.96
C ALA A 347 -2.49 5.54 -10.49
N ARG A 348 -2.09 6.70 -11.04
CA ARG A 348 -2.02 6.93 -12.50
C ARG A 348 -1.02 5.97 -13.16
N GLU A 349 0.15 5.79 -12.56
CA GLU A 349 1.19 4.91 -13.09
C GLU A 349 0.76 3.44 -13.11
N LYS A 350 0.22 2.93 -12.00
CA LYS A 350 -0.34 1.57 -11.94
C LYS A 350 -1.39 1.34 -13.03
N LEU A 351 -2.27 2.30 -13.25
CA LEU A 351 -3.29 2.23 -14.28
C LEU A 351 -2.67 2.21 -15.68
N VAL A 352 -1.76 3.15 -15.98
CA VAL A 352 -1.15 3.27 -17.30
C VAL A 352 -0.33 2.03 -17.63
N ARG A 353 0.53 1.60 -16.72
CA ARG A 353 1.38 0.43 -16.88
C ARG A 353 0.54 -0.85 -16.98
N GLY A 354 -0.48 -0.97 -16.14
CA GLY A 354 -1.42 -2.08 -16.16
C GLY A 354 -2.15 -2.20 -17.49
N ILE A 355 -2.73 -1.10 -17.99
CA ILE A 355 -3.41 -1.08 -19.28
C ILE A 355 -2.43 -1.40 -20.40
N THR A 356 -1.29 -0.70 -20.47
CA THR A 356 -0.32 -0.86 -21.55
C THR A 356 0.20 -2.29 -21.66
N SER A 357 0.40 -2.97 -20.52
CA SER A 357 0.84 -4.38 -20.50
C SER A 357 -0.16 -5.37 -21.13
N GLN A 358 -1.44 -4.99 -21.26
CA GLN A 358 -2.50 -5.84 -21.80
C GLN A 358 -2.76 -5.57 -23.30
N PHE A 359 -2.24 -4.47 -23.85
CA PHE A 359 -2.45 -4.10 -25.26
C PHE A 359 -1.25 -4.48 -26.13
N ASN A 360 -1.46 -5.36 -27.11
CA ASN A 360 -0.46 -5.75 -28.12
C ASN A 360 -0.28 -4.70 -29.24
N GLY A 361 -0.56 -3.42 -28.97
CA GLY A 361 -0.40 -2.31 -29.92
C GLY A 361 0.95 -1.61 -29.76
N GLY A 362 1.37 -0.83 -30.77
CA GLY A 362 2.58 0.00 -30.65
C GLY A 362 2.53 0.90 -29.40
N GLU A 363 3.68 1.07 -28.74
CA GLU A 363 3.83 1.68 -27.41
C GLU A 363 3.08 3.01 -27.25
N THR A 364 3.17 3.90 -28.23
CA THR A 364 2.47 5.19 -28.24
C THR A 364 0.95 5.05 -28.24
N LYS A 365 0.40 4.11 -29.02
CA LYS A 365 -1.05 3.91 -29.13
C LYS A 365 -1.62 3.31 -27.84
N ALA A 366 -0.90 2.37 -27.24
CA ALA A 366 -1.29 1.78 -25.96
C ALA A 366 -1.28 2.83 -24.84
N LEU A 367 -0.26 3.71 -24.82
CA LEU A 367 -0.18 4.81 -23.86
C LEU A 367 -1.34 5.81 -24.01
N THR A 368 -1.67 6.26 -25.23
CA THR A 368 -2.81 7.15 -25.46
C THR A 368 -4.13 6.51 -25.01
N GLN A 369 -4.34 5.24 -25.32
CA GLN A 369 -5.52 4.50 -24.87
C GLN A 369 -5.60 4.37 -23.35
N ALA A 370 -4.47 4.11 -22.70
CA ALA A 370 -4.40 4.00 -21.25
C ALA A 370 -4.76 5.32 -20.56
N GLN A 371 -4.23 6.44 -21.04
CA GLN A 371 -4.55 7.76 -20.50
C GLN A 371 -6.01 8.14 -20.77
N TYR A 372 -6.57 7.79 -21.93
CA TYR A 372 -7.96 8.06 -22.27
C TYR A 372 -8.92 7.27 -21.36
N ILE A 373 -8.67 5.97 -21.23
CA ILE A 373 -9.43 5.10 -20.31
C ILE A 373 -9.30 5.64 -18.88
N GLY A 374 -8.09 6.02 -18.46
CA GLY A 374 -7.89 6.56 -17.13
C GLY A 374 -8.66 7.84 -16.86
N HIS A 375 -8.68 8.77 -17.82
CA HIS A 375 -9.46 9.99 -17.71
C HIS A 375 -10.95 9.70 -17.55
N LEU A 376 -11.48 8.78 -18.35
CA LEU A 376 -12.88 8.35 -18.29
C LEU A 376 -13.24 7.67 -16.95
N LEU A 377 -12.28 6.97 -16.34
CA LEU A 377 -12.43 6.34 -15.01
C LEU A 377 -12.21 7.32 -13.84
N GLY A 378 -11.92 8.59 -14.14
CA GLY A 378 -11.74 9.65 -13.15
C GLY A 378 -10.34 9.73 -12.54
N PHE A 379 -9.34 9.09 -13.17
CA PHE A 379 -7.94 9.43 -12.93
C PHE A 379 -7.65 10.64 -13.80
N ASP A 380 -7.50 11.80 -13.19
CA ASP A 380 -7.30 13.03 -13.95
C ASP A 380 -6.05 12.91 -14.85
N PHE A 381 -6.17 13.27 -16.13
CA PHE A 381 -5.10 13.24 -17.14
C PHE A 381 -5.23 14.48 -18.05
N SER A 382 -5.91 15.53 -17.58
CA SER A 382 -6.19 16.74 -18.38
C SER A 382 -4.94 17.37 -18.99
N ASP A 383 -3.82 17.23 -18.31
CA ASP A 383 -2.54 17.83 -18.68
C ASP A 383 -1.75 16.97 -19.69
N SER A 384 -2.29 15.82 -20.11
CA SER A 384 -1.61 14.96 -21.08
C SER A 384 -1.68 15.54 -22.50
N PRO A 385 -0.54 15.77 -23.16
CA PRO A 385 -0.52 16.24 -24.55
C PRO A 385 -1.15 15.20 -25.51
N LEU A 386 -1.04 13.91 -25.21
CA LEU A 386 -1.59 12.83 -26.03
C LEU A 386 -3.12 12.83 -26.07
N LEU A 387 -3.77 13.35 -25.02
CA LEU A 387 -5.23 13.46 -24.98
C LEU A 387 -5.72 14.69 -25.74
N GLN A 388 -4.99 15.80 -25.66
CA GLN A 388 -5.31 17.03 -26.38
C GLN A 388 -5.27 16.84 -27.90
N GLU A 389 -4.32 16.04 -28.41
CA GLU A 389 -4.24 15.70 -29.84
C GLU A 389 -5.35 14.73 -30.31
N SER A 390 -5.94 13.94 -29.40
CA SER A 390 -6.99 12.96 -29.75
C SER A 390 -8.42 13.51 -29.67
N LEU A 391 -8.60 14.63 -28.96
CA LEU A 391 -9.88 15.32 -28.75
C LEU A 391 -10.07 16.55 -29.67
N ALA A 392 -9.02 16.95 -30.39
CA ALA A 392 -9.05 17.93 -31.48
C ALA A 392 -9.39 17.25 -32.80
#